data_AF-A0A2A2H0I3-F1
#
_entry.id   AF-A0A2A2H0I3-F1
#
_cell.length_a   1.000
_cell.length_b   1.000
_cell.length_c   1.000
_cell.angle_alpha   90.00
_cell.angle_beta   90.00
_cell.angle_gamma   90.00
#
_symmetry.space_group_name_H-M   'P 1'
#
loop_
_entity.id
_entity.type
_entity.pdbx_description
1 polymer ?
#
loop_
_entity_poly.entity_id
_entity_poly.type
_entity_poly.pdbx_seq_one_letter_code
_entity_poly.pdbx_strand_id
1 'polypeptide(L)' 'TVFGKDQKSFLLTLADKATKQIIIRKLPNKRADTVVDAFRDIVANTFCDFKTLTADNGSEFSMHKQITEITGANKRVA' A
#
# COMPACT_ATOMS: atom_id res chain seq x y z
N THR A 1 4.27 -4.55 4.38
CA THR A 1 4.35 -5.50 3.24
C THR A 1 4.72 -6.87 3.78
N VAL A 2 4.55 -7.95 3.00
CA VAL A 2 5.05 -9.29 3.36
C VAL A 2 6.07 -9.72 2.32
N PHE A 3 7.25 -10.12 2.77
CA PHE A 3 8.33 -10.64 1.92
C PHE A 3 8.41 -12.15 2.05
N GLY A 4 8.36 -12.84 0.92
CA GLY A 4 8.55 -14.27 0.85
C GLY A 4 10.01 -14.66 1.07
N LYS A 5 10.23 -15.99 1.14
CA LYS A 5 11.56 -16.58 1.32
C LYS A 5 12.57 -15.99 0.33
N ASP A 6 13.75 -15.63 0.86
CA ASP A 6 14.86 -15.04 0.11
C ASP A 6 14.49 -13.76 -0.66
N GLN A 7 13.42 -13.05 -0.27
CA GLN A 7 12.87 -11.89 -0.98
C GLN A 7 12.56 -12.19 -2.46
N LYS A 8 12.09 -13.40 -2.78
CA LYS A 8 11.69 -13.80 -4.14
C LYS A 8 10.22 -13.55 -4.47
N SER A 9 9.42 -13.15 -3.48
CA SER A 9 8.01 -12.80 -3.65
C SER A 9 7.59 -11.73 -2.66
N PHE A 10 6.59 -10.94 -3.04
CA PHE A 10 6.19 -9.74 -2.30
C PHE A 10 4.67 -9.59 -2.31
N LEU A 11 4.09 -9.25 -1.17
CA LEU A 11 2.68 -8.89 -1.05
C LEU A 11 2.55 -7.48 -0.43
N LEU A 12 1.72 -6.65 -1.05
CA LEU A 12 1.12 -5.50 -0.39
C LEU A 12 -0.11 -5.97 0.37
N THR A 13 -0.20 -5.62 1.64
CA THR A 13 -1.29 -5.99 2.53
C THR A 13 -1.85 -4.73 3.17
N LEU A 14 -3.08 -4.35 2.84
CA LEU A 14 -3.80 -3.26 3.48
C LEU A 14 -4.79 -3.85 4.46
N ALA A 15 -4.75 -3.39 5.71
CA ALA A 15 -5.67 -3.80 6.75
C ALA A 15 -6.46 -2.60 7.25
N ASP A 16 -7.77 -2.60 7.03
CA ASP A 16 -8.63 -1.60 7.65
C ASP A 16 -8.78 -1.91 9.14
N LYS A 17 -8.35 -0.98 9.99
CA LYS A 17 -8.41 -1.14 11.45
C LYS A 17 -9.84 -1.19 11.97
N ALA A 18 -10.80 -0.53 11.32
CA ALA A 18 -12.19 -0.44 11.76
C ALA A 18 -12.98 -1.69 11.37
N THR A 19 -12.99 -2.04 10.08
CA THR A 19 -13.80 -3.16 9.56
C THR A 19 -13.09 -4.50 9.58
N LYS A 20 -11.76 -4.52 9.78
CA LYS A 20 -10.90 -5.70 9.59
C LYS A 20 -10.88 -6.24 8.16
N GLN A 21 -11.39 -5.47 7.18
CA GLN A 21 -11.25 -5.82 5.78
C GLN A 21 -9.76 -5.83 5.39
N ILE A 22 -9.36 -6.87 4.66
CA ILE A 22 -7.99 -7.04 4.18
C ILE A 22 -7.99 -7.00 2.66
N ILE A 23 -7.09 -6.20 2.09
CA ILE A 23 -6.78 -6.20 0.66
C ILE A 23 -5.36 -6.68 0.48
N ILE A 24 -5.19 -7.70 -0.36
CA ILE A 24 -3.89 -8.25 -0.70
C ILE A 24 -3.66 -8.06 -2.19
N ARG A 25 -2.48 -7.54 -2.54
CA ARG A 25 -1.97 -7.48 -3.91
C ARG A 25 -0.60 -8.12 -3.98
N LYS A 26 -0.40 -9.00 -4.95
CA LYS A 26 0.94 -9.53 -5.26
C LYS A 26 1.73 -8.44 -5.96
N LEU A 27 2.94 -8.18 -5.48
CA LEU A 27 3.85 -7.23 -6.12
C LEU A 27 4.94 -8.01 -6.89
N PRO A 28 5.35 -7.52 -8.07
CA PRO A 28 6.48 -8.10 -8.81
C PRO A 28 7.83 -7.89 -8.10
N ASN A 29 7.97 -6.83 -7.30
CA ASN A 29 9.17 -6.49 -6.54
C ASN A 29 8.83 -5.51 -5.38
N LYS A 30 9.82 -5.11 -4.59
CA LYS A 30 9.66 -4.18 -3.44
C LYS A 30 9.92 -2.70 -3.73
N ARG A 31 10.13 -2.30 -4.99
CA ARG A 31 10.43 -0.90 -5.33
C ARG A 31 9.22 -0.02 -5.02
N ALA A 32 9.47 1.24 -4.68
CA ALA A 32 8.41 2.16 -4.30
C ALA A 32 7.45 2.49 -5.45
N ASP A 33 7.95 2.55 -6.68
CA ASP A 33 7.11 2.71 -7.88
C ASP A 33 6.10 1.58 -8.05
N THR A 34 6.52 0.35 -7.77
CA THR A 34 5.68 -0.85 -7.81
C THR A 34 4.56 -0.79 -6.76
N VAL A 35 4.85 -0.24 -5.57
CA VAL A 35 3.82 -0.01 -4.54
C VAL A 35 2.84 1.09 -4.98
N VAL A 36 3.33 2.17 -5.59
CA VAL A 36 2.47 3.24 -6.14
C VAL A 36 1.51 2.70 -7.18
N ASP A 37 1.99 1.88 -8.13
CA ASP A 37 1.14 1.28 -9.16
C ASP A 37 0.09 0.33 -8.56
N ALA A 38 0.43 -0.40 -7.49
CA ALA A 38 -0.54 -1.21 -6.76
C ALA A 38 -1.64 -0.35 -6.10
N PHE A 39 -1.30 0.83 -5.56
CA PHE A 39 -2.32 1.75 -5.04
C PHE A 39 -3.21 2.33 -6.14
N ARG A 40 -2.66 2.63 -7.32
CA ARG A 40 -3.46 3.03 -8.50
C ARG A 40 -4.45 1.95 -8.89
N ASP A 41 -4.00 0.71 -8.97
CA ASP A 41 -4.86 -0.45 -9.26
C ASP A 41 -5.97 -0.60 -8.22
N ILE A 42 -5.63 -0.50 -6.93
CA ILE A 42 -6.62 -0.63 -5.85
C ILE A 42 -7.68 0.47 -5.98
N VAL A 43 -7.29 1.75 -6.10
CA VAL A 43 -8.25 2.86 -6.22
C VAL A 43 -9.12 2.74 -7.49
N ALA A 44 -8.55 2.27 -8.61
CA ALA A 44 -9.29 2.12 -9.85
C ALA A 44 -10.29 0.95 -9.82
N ASN A 45 -9.96 -0.13 -9.10
CA ASN A 45 -10.67 -1.41 -9.19
C ASN A 45 -11.40 -1.81 -7.89
N THR A 46 -11.35 -0.99 -6.83
CA THR A 46 -12.06 -1.24 -5.58
C THR A 46 -12.79 0.00 -5.10
N PHE A 47 -13.89 -0.18 -4.35
CA PHE A 47 -14.65 0.91 -3.74
C PHE A 47 -14.08 1.35 -2.39
N CYS A 48 -12.75 1.33 -2.25
CA CYS A 48 -12.10 1.63 -0.98
C CYS A 48 -11.98 3.13 -0.76
N ASP A 49 -12.60 3.61 0.32
CA ASP A 49 -12.47 5.00 0.76
C ASP A 49 -11.33 5.12 1.79
N PHE A 50 -10.21 5.69 1.38
CA PHE A 50 -9.04 5.84 2.24
C PHE A 50 -9.10 7.14 3.04
N LYS A 51 -9.52 7.05 4.31
CA LYS A 51 -9.51 8.22 5.21
C LYS A 51 -8.11 8.59 5.69
N THR A 52 -7.35 7.59 6.13
CA THR A 52 -5.98 7.72 6.60
C THR A 52 -5.19 6.48 6.24
N LEU A 53 -3.93 6.65 5.88
CA LEU A 53 -2.99 5.55 5.66
C LEU A 53 -1.82 5.67 6.62
N THR A 54 -1.46 4.55 7.25
CA THR A 54 -0.27 4.42 8.09
C THR A 54 0.56 3.27 7.56
N ALA A 55 1.82 3.56 7.24
CA ALA A 55 2.83 2.57 6.89
C ALA A 55 4.03 2.76 7.82
N ASP A 56 4.89 1.74 7.91
CA ASP A 56 6.20 1.91 8.51
C ASP A 56 7.11 2.79 7.59
N ASN A 57 8.33 3.05 8.04
CA ASN A 57 9.33 3.79 7.27
C ASN A 57 10.09 2.91 6.27
N GLY A 58 9.48 1.81 5.80
CA GLY A 58 10.04 0.93 4.79
C GLY A 58 10.33 1.67 3.48
N SER A 59 11.45 1.33 2.83
CA SER A 59 11.90 1.99 1.60
C SER A 59 10.89 1.88 0.44
N GLU A 60 10.06 0.83 0.45
CA GLU A 60 8.97 0.62 -0.50
C GLU A 60 7.85 1.68 -0.39
N PHE A 61 7.79 2.41 0.73
CA PHE A 61 6.84 3.50 0.96
C PHE A 61 7.52 4.88 0.85
N SER A 62 8.76 4.97 0.37
CA SER A 62 9.47 6.25 0.17
C SER A 62 8.72 7.23 -0.74
N MET A 63 7.88 6.72 -1.64
CA MET A 63 7.00 7.52 -2.52
C MET A 63 5.62 7.82 -1.89
N HIS A 64 5.52 7.86 -0.55
CA HIS A 64 4.26 8.08 0.18
C HIS A 64 3.46 9.31 -0.26
N LYS A 65 4.10 10.34 -0.85
CA LYS A 65 3.40 11.56 -1.31
C LYS A 65 2.47 11.22 -2.47
N GLN A 66 2.96 10.44 -3.43
CA GLN A 66 2.15 9.97 -4.55
C GLN A 66 1.05 9.01 -4.09
N ILE A 67 1.34 8.16 -3.10
CA ILE A 67 0.32 7.28 -2.50
C ILE A 67 -0.80 8.12 -1.89
N THR A 68 -0.47 9.19 -1.16
CA THR A 68 -1.45 10.14 -0.62
C THR A 68 -2.26 10.83 -1.72
N GLU A 69 -1.61 11.29 -2.79
CA GLU A 69 -2.30 11.94 -3.93
C GLU A 69 -3.29 11.00 -4.62
N ILE A 70 -2.90 9.74 -4.85
CA ILE A 70 -3.74 8.73 -5.50
C ILE A 70 -4.95 8.36 -4.63
N THR A 71 -4.74 8.25 -3.32
CA THR A 71 -5.76 7.73 -2.39
C THR A 71 -6.62 8.82 -1.77
N GLY A 72 -6.21 10.08 -1.82
CA GLY A 72 -6.85 11.19 -1.10
C GLY A 72 -6.71 11.11 0.42
N ALA A 73 -5.94 10.15 0.95
CA ALA A 73 -5.89 9.86 2.37
C ALA A 73 -5.14 10.95 3.16
N ASN A 74 -5.69 11.36 4.30
CA ASN A 74 -4.98 12.25 5.21
C ASN A 74 -3.74 11.56 5.78
N LYS A 75 -2.59 12.21 5.64
CA LYS A 75 -1.32 11.67 6.09
C LYS A 75 -1.21 11.80 7.61
N ARG A 76 -1.11 10.66 8.32
CA ARG A 76 -0.55 10.64 9.67
C ARG A 76 0.81 9.96 9.58
N VAL A 77 1.85 10.75 9.78
CA VAL A 77 3.23 10.26 9.89
C VAL A 77 3.27 9.34 11.10
N ALA A 78 3.78 8.12 10.92
CA ALA A 78 4.13 7.22 12.01
C ALA A 78 5.40 7.70 12.71
#